data_AF-A0A024GCI0-F1
#
_entry.id   AF-A0A024GCI0-F1
#
_cell.length_a   1.000
_cell.length_b   1.000
_cell.length_c   1.000
_cell.angle_alpha   90.00
_cell.angle_beta   90.00
_cell.angle_gamma   90.00
#
_symmetry.space_group_name_H-M   'P 1'
#
loop_
_entity.id
_entity.type
_entity.pdbx_description
1 polymer ?
#
loop_
_entity_poly.entity_id
_entity_poly.type
_entity_poly.pdbx_seq_one_letter_code
_entity_poly.pdbx_strand_id
1 'polypeptide(L)'
;MQDAIFLIIAGTGLILTTLIILFTAGYFHKEDKSITTTDEKVELWKQKRMEKLRKRKNYRKKQEADDVVEIEEEKEYGQIEQDQNNDEEADVVPELRLRNIRRETKRREREELHQQEMARREELRRRDEIKEEAYRKRRAFEAKLEKEFDLKEESKKREFEKQKDQVDSWNNMYSTKKTTVAERTEKSKESRDAVEEFVKLHKTIHVDQISMALELSILDVQSSITELQETNAIIPITKQRDRYIYLSEVEIDQIVTLISQHGRISLASIAKVLDFPGM
;
A
#
# COMPACT_ATOMS: atom_id res chain seq x y z
N MET A 1 18.29 -33.35 14.04
CA MET A 1 17.60 -32.48 13.05
C MET A 1 16.12 -32.33 13.36
N GLN A 2 15.41 -33.39 13.74
CA GLN A 2 14.00 -33.31 14.12
C GLN A 2 13.74 -32.36 15.30
N ASP A 3 14.58 -32.37 16.33
CA ASP A 3 14.42 -31.49 17.51
C ASP A 3 14.55 -29.99 17.17
N ALA A 4 15.41 -29.64 16.20
CA ALA A 4 15.54 -28.27 15.73
C ALA A 4 14.29 -27.81 14.96
N ILE A 5 13.65 -28.71 14.21
CA ILE A 5 12.41 -28.43 13.49
C ILE A 5 11.26 -28.23 14.48
N PHE A 6 11.16 -29.06 15.53
CA PHE A 6 10.15 -28.89 16.57
C PHE A 6 10.34 -27.59 17.36
N LEU A 7 11.57 -27.17 17.62
CA LEU A 7 11.86 -25.91 18.31
C LEU A 7 11.47 -24.70 17.46
N ILE A 8 11.68 -24.76 16.14
CA ILE A 8 11.24 -23.70 15.22
C ILE A 8 9.71 -23.62 15.15
N ILE A 9 9.02 -24.76 15.06
CA ILE A 9 7.54 -24.80 15.02
C ILE A 9 6.94 -24.30 16.34
N ALA A 10 7.52 -24.69 17.48
CA ALA A 10 7.08 -24.19 18.78
C ALA A 10 7.35 -22.69 18.94
N GLY A 11 8.50 -22.20 18.46
CA GLY A 11 8.87 -20.79 18.50
C GLY A 11 7.95 -19.91 17.64
N THR A 12 7.66 -20.33 16.41
CA THR A 12 6.75 -19.58 15.53
C THR A 12 5.31 -19.58 16.05
N GLY A 13 4.85 -20.70 16.64
CA GLY A 13 3.56 -20.77 17.29
C GLY A 13 3.41 -19.79 18.46
N LEU A 14 4.44 -19.65 19.30
CA LEU A 14 4.43 -18.74 20.45
C LEU A 14 4.45 -17.26 20.01
N ILE A 15 5.19 -16.93 18.96
CA ILE A 15 5.21 -15.58 18.39
C ILE A 15 3.83 -15.22 17.79
N LEU A 16 3.17 -16.17 17.12
CA LEU A 16 1.87 -15.91 16.51
C LEU A 16 0.77 -15.71 17.56
N THR A 17 0.76 -16.52 18.62
CA THR A 17 -0.23 -16.38 19.71
C THR A 17 -0.02 -15.09 20.50
N THR A 18 1.21 -14.69 20.76
CA THR A 18 1.51 -13.41 21.42
C THR A 18 1.09 -12.21 20.57
N LEU A 19 1.29 -12.25 19.24
CA LEU A 19 0.80 -11.21 18.33
C LEU A 19 -0.73 -11.12 18.29
N ILE A 20 -1.43 -12.26 18.31
CA ILE A 20 -2.89 -12.28 18.36
C ILE A 20 -3.40 -11.68 19.67
N ILE A 21 -2.77 -12.01 20.81
CA ILE A 21 -3.13 -11.45 22.12
C ILE A 21 -2.87 -9.94 22.15
N LEU A 22 -1.76 -9.46 21.58
CA LEU A 22 -1.48 -8.02 21.49
C LEU A 22 -2.47 -7.29 20.56
N PHE A 23 -2.92 -7.95 19.49
CA PHE A 23 -3.93 -7.41 18.59
C PHE A 23 -5.31 -7.33 19.25
N THR A 24 -5.74 -8.37 19.96
CA THR A 24 -7.03 -8.40 20.68
C THR A 24 -7.02 -7.51 21.93
N ALA A 25 -5.88 -7.34 22.60
CA ALA A 25 -5.70 -6.39 23.69
C ALA A 25 -5.65 -4.92 23.22
N GLY A 26 -5.83 -4.66 21.93
CA GLY A 26 -5.90 -3.29 21.39
C GLY A 26 -4.55 -2.58 21.32
N TYR A 27 -3.43 -3.29 21.51
CA TYR A 27 -2.09 -2.69 21.46
C TYR A 27 -1.73 -2.15 20.07
N PHE A 28 -2.39 -2.68 19.03
CA PHE A 28 -2.29 -2.21 17.64
C PHE A 28 -3.48 -1.38 17.16
N HIS A 29 -4.46 -1.06 18.03
CA HIS A 29 -5.48 -0.06 17.71
C HIS A 29 -4.85 1.34 17.80
N LYS A 30 -4.07 1.68 16.78
CA LYS A 30 -3.72 3.06 16.50
C LYS A 30 -5.03 3.75 16.13
N GLU A 31 -5.43 4.75 16.92
CA GLU A 31 -6.61 5.56 16.64
C GLU A 31 -6.51 6.13 15.22
N ASP A 32 -7.27 5.57 14.27
CA ASP A 32 -7.52 6.19 12.97
C ASP A 32 -8.46 7.38 13.18
N LYS A 33 -7.92 8.47 13.73
CA LYS A 33 -8.48 9.81 13.62
C LYS A 33 -8.16 10.37 12.24
N SER A 34 -8.69 9.75 11.20
CA SER A 34 -8.59 10.30 9.85
C SER A 34 -9.73 9.82 8.97
N ILE A 35 -10.90 10.43 9.14
CA ILE A 35 -11.86 10.64 8.03
C ILE A 35 -12.73 11.88 8.28
N THR A 36 -12.94 12.35 9.51
CA THR A 36 -13.78 13.54 9.78
C THR A 36 -13.02 14.85 10.02
N THR A 37 -11.73 14.82 10.41
CA THR A 37 -10.96 16.04 10.75
C THR A 37 -10.39 16.78 9.53
N THR A 38 -10.43 16.17 8.34
CA THR A 38 -9.95 16.77 7.09
C THR A 38 -10.92 17.80 6.54
N ASP A 39 -12.23 17.65 6.74
CA ASP A 39 -13.21 18.57 6.16
C ASP A 39 -13.26 19.91 6.92
N GLU A 40 -13.24 19.87 8.26
CA GLU A 40 -13.28 21.08 9.09
C GLU A 40 -12.01 21.93 8.95
N LYS A 41 -10.83 21.31 8.79
CA LYS A 41 -9.57 22.02 8.52
C LYS A 41 -9.52 22.62 7.12
N VAL A 42 -10.11 21.95 6.12
CA VAL A 42 -10.21 22.46 4.75
C VAL A 42 -11.18 23.62 4.67
N GLU A 43 -12.30 23.58 5.40
CA GLU A 43 -13.23 24.72 5.51
C GLU A 43 -12.61 25.91 6.23
N LEU A 44 -11.92 25.70 7.35
CA LEU A 44 -11.17 26.75 8.06
C LEU A 44 -10.09 27.39 7.18
N TRP A 45 -9.43 26.60 6.33
CA TRP A 45 -8.43 27.12 5.39
C TRP A 45 -9.07 27.93 4.25
N LYS A 46 -10.23 27.48 3.72
CA LYS A 46 -11.04 28.25 2.75
C LYS A 46 -11.54 29.56 3.35
N GLN A 47 -12.04 29.55 4.60
CA GLN A 47 -12.50 30.75 5.30
C GLN A 47 -11.36 31.76 5.53
N LYS A 48 -10.20 31.30 6.04
CA LYS A 48 -9.01 32.16 6.23
C LYS A 48 -8.49 32.73 4.91
N ARG A 49 -8.53 31.97 3.81
CA ARG A 49 -8.14 32.43 2.48
C ARG A 49 -9.08 33.50 1.94
N MET A 50 -10.39 33.34 2.15
CA MET A 50 -11.40 34.32 1.75
C MET A 50 -11.31 35.62 2.57
N GLU A 51 -11.02 35.53 3.87
CA GLU A 51 -10.82 36.71 4.72
C GLU A 51 -9.56 37.50 4.31
N LYS A 52 -8.47 36.80 3.97
CA LYS A 52 -7.24 37.43 3.47
C LYS A 52 -7.43 38.12 2.12
N LEU A 53 -8.26 37.56 1.24
CA LEU A 53 -8.66 38.19 -0.03
C LEU A 53 -9.54 39.42 0.18
N ARG A 54 -10.47 39.38 1.15
CA ARG A 54 -11.30 40.55 1.53
C ARG A 54 -10.45 41.68 2.11
N LYS A 55 -9.50 41.37 3.00
CA LYS A 55 -8.56 42.38 3.54
C LYS A 55 -7.74 43.01 2.41
N ARG A 56 -7.20 42.23 1.46
CA ARG A 56 -6.47 42.75 0.29
C ARG A 56 -7.32 43.68 -0.58
N LYS A 57 -8.59 43.35 -0.84
CA LYS A 57 -9.50 44.22 -1.60
C LYS A 57 -9.78 45.55 -0.87
N ASN A 58 -9.94 45.52 0.45
CA ASN A 58 -10.14 46.75 1.23
C ASN A 58 -8.88 47.63 1.30
N TYR A 59 -7.67 47.05 1.38
CA TYR A 59 -6.43 47.82 1.30
C TYR A 59 -6.24 48.47 -0.08
N ARG A 60 -6.57 47.76 -1.16
CA ARG A 60 -6.46 48.32 -2.51
C ARG A 60 -7.46 49.46 -2.76
N LYS A 61 -8.70 49.33 -2.25
CA LYS A 61 -9.71 50.38 -2.31
C LYS A 61 -9.34 51.61 -1.47
N LYS A 62 -8.53 51.44 -0.42
CA LYS A 62 -8.03 52.55 0.39
C LYS A 62 -6.85 53.26 -0.28
N GLN A 63 -5.92 52.52 -0.88
CA GLN A 63 -4.85 53.11 -1.71
C GLN A 63 -5.40 53.84 -2.93
N GLU A 64 -6.37 53.24 -3.64
CA GLU A 64 -7.05 53.89 -4.78
C GLU A 64 -7.84 55.15 -4.34
N ALA A 65 -8.17 55.32 -3.06
CA ALA A 65 -8.81 56.54 -2.54
C ALA A 65 -7.78 57.60 -2.11
N ASP A 66 -6.65 57.19 -1.53
CA ASP A 66 -5.56 58.09 -1.15
C ASP A 66 -4.83 58.64 -2.40
N ASP A 67 -4.62 57.82 -3.45
CA ASP A 67 -4.01 58.24 -4.72
C ASP A 67 -4.87 59.27 -5.49
N VAL A 68 -6.19 59.26 -5.30
CA VAL A 68 -7.10 60.25 -5.95
C VAL A 68 -7.05 61.61 -5.24
N VAL A 69 -6.81 61.62 -3.93
CA VAL A 69 -6.64 62.86 -3.15
C VAL A 69 -5.29 63.52 -3.45
N GLU A 70 -4.22 62.74 -3.63
CA GLU A 70 -2.88 63.25 -3.95
C GLU A 70 -2.81 63.91 -5.35
N ILE A 71 -3.62 63.42 -6.32
CA ILE A 71 -3.74 64.01 -7.67
C ILE A 71 -4.55 65.33 -7.67
N GLU A 72 -5.43 65.54 -6.68
CA GLU A 72 -6.17 66.80 -6.52
C GLU A 72 -5.31 67.90 -5.84
N GLU A 73 -4.43 67.55 -4.89
CA GLU A 73 -3.53 68.50 -4.23
C GLU A 73 -2.37 69.00 -5.12
N GLU A 74 -1.88 68.17 -6.06
CA GLU A 74 -0.78 68.57 -6.97
C GLU A 74 -1.20 69.58 -8.07
N LYS A 75 -2.51 69.83 -8.27
CA LYS A 75 -2.98 70.78 -9.29
C LYS A 75 -3.12 72.22 -8.80
N GLU A 76 -3.00 72.49 -7.49
CA GLU A 76 -3.29 73.83 -6.92
C GLU A 76 -2.03 74.71 -6.69
N TYR A 77 -0.81 74.17 -6.79
CA TYR A 77 0.43 74.92 -6.49
C TYR A 77 1.31 75.29 -7.71
N GLY A 78 0.77 75.17 -8.93
CA GLY A 78 1.52 75.27 -10.18
C GLY A 78 1.47 76.60 -10.93
N GLN A 79 1.14 77.73 -10.30
CA GLN A 79 1.17 79.05 -10.95
C GLN A 79 1.51 80.13 -9.93
N ILE A 80 2.69 80.75 -10.04
CA ILE A 80 2.99 82.18 -9.74
C ILE A 80 4.51 82.42 -9.97
N GLU A 81 4.80 83.52 -10.70
CA GLU A 81 6.07 84.27 -10.81
C GLU A 81 7.21 83.77 -11.73
N GLN A 82 7.12 84.16 -13.01
CA GLN A 82 8.25 84.74 -13.73
C GLN A 82 8.16 86.26 -13.62
N ASP A 83 9.10 86.88 -12.90
CA ASP A 83 9.29 88.34 -12.92
C ASP A 83 10.74 88.69 -13.28
N GLN A 84 10.83 89.80 -13.99
CA GLN A 84 11.94 90.32 -14.78
C GLN A 84 13.07 90.89 -13.90
N ASN A 85 14.29 90.98 -14.47
CA ASN A 85 15.20 92.14 -14.46
C ASN A 85 16.64 91.66 -14.77
N ASN A 86 17.21 92.04 -15.91
CA ASN A 86 17.79 93.33 -16.30
C ASN A 86 19.31 93.33 -15.99
N ASP A 87 20.10 93.34 -17.05
CA ASP A 87 21.55 93.49 -17.04
C ASP A 87 21.90 94.92 -16.59
N GLU A 88 22.67 95.07 -15.51
CA GLU A 88 23.51 96.25 -15.32
C GLU A 88 24.68 95.96 -14.38
N GLU A 89 25.85 96.34 -14.87
CA GLU A 89 27.19 96.18 -14.33
C GLU A 89 27.46 97.23 -13.25
N ALA A 90 27.64 96.83 -11.98
CA ALA A 90 28.20 97.69 -10.94
C ALA A 90 28.72 96.92 -9.72
N ASP A 91 29.98 97.20 -9.39
CA ASP A 91 30.67 97.17 -8.10
C ASP A 91 30.39 96.05 -7.06
N VAL A 92 31.43 95.28 -6.75
CA VAL A 92 31.38 94.11 -5.87
C VAL A 92 31.30 94.53 -4.40
N VAL A 93 30.07 94.66 -3.89
CA VAL A 93 29.79 94.70 -2.45
C VAL A 93 30.02 93.30 -1.83
N PRO A 94 30.68 93.17 -0.65
CA PRO A 94 30.95 91.88 0.00
C PRO A 94 29.73 90.95 0.18
N GLU A 95 28.52 91.50 0.25
CA GLU A 95 27.26 90.76 0.35
C GLU A 95 26.92 89.91 -0.89
N LEU A 96 27.30 90.35 -2.10
CA LEU A 96 27.08 89.61 -3.34
C LEU A 96 27.93 88.33 -3.39
N ARG A 97 29.14 88.35 -2.79
CA ARG A 97 29.99 87.16 -2.66
C ARG A 97 29.38 86.11 -1.74
N LEU A 98 28.81 86.52 -0.59
CA LEU A 98 28.12 85.60 0.32
C LEU A 98 26.86 85.01 -0.32
N ARG A 99 26.11 85.81 -1.09
CA ARG A 99 24.94 85.35 -1.85
C ARG A 99 25.30 84.30 -2.91
N ASN A 100 26.41 84.49 -3.62
CA ASN A 100 26.91 83.54 -4.62
C ASN A 100 27.42 82.24 -3.97
N ILE A 101 28.14 82.32 -2.85
CA ILE A 101 28.57 81.13 -2.08
C ILE A 101 27.34 80.34 -1.60
N ARG A 102 26.32 81.02 -1.07
CA ARG A 102 25.06 80.38 -0.62
C ARG A 102 24.27 79.74 -1.77
N ARG A 103 24.32 80.34 -2.97
CA ARG A 103 23.69 79.79 -4.18
C ARG A 103 24.42 78.53 -4.65
N GLU A 104 25.75 78.55 -4.59
CA GLU A 104 26.61 77.44 -4.97
C GLU A 104 26.50 76.26 -3.99
N THR A 105 26.43 76.51 -2.68
CA THR A 105 26.18 75.45 -1.69
C THR A 105 24.80 74.83 -1.87
N LYS A 106 23.77 75.64 -2.11
CA LYS A 106 22.41 75.14 -2.39
C LYS A 106 22.33 74.34 -3.68
N ARG A 107 23.16 74.67 -4.70
CA ARG A 107 23.26 73.89 -5.94
C ARG A 107 23.93 72.55 -5.69
N ARG A 108 25.03 72.51 -4.92
CA ARG A 108 25.70 71.27 -4.51
C ARG A 108 24.80 70.37 -3.67
N GLU A 109 24.09 70.92 -2.69
CA GLU A 109 23.12 70.16 -1.88
C GLU A 109 22.00 69.53 -2.75
N ARG A 110 21.51 70.25 -3.77
CA ARG A 110 20.53 69.71 -4.72
C ARG A 110 21.10 68.60 -5.60
N GLU A 111 22.34 68.76 -6.06
CA GLU A 111 23.03 67.75 -6.87
C GLU A 111 23.33 66.49 -6.04
N GLU A 112 23.75 66.64 -4.77
CA GLU A 112 23.96 65.53 -3.84
C GLU A 112 22.66 64.79 -3.49
N LEU A 113 21.57 65.52 -3.23
CA LEU A 113 20.26 64.91 -3.01
C LEU A 113 19.78 64.13 -4.24
N HIS A 114 19.96 64.69 -5.43
CA HIS A 114 19.60 64.00 -6.67
C HIS A 114 20.43 62.73 -6.90
N GLN A 115 21.74 62.77 -6.60
CA GLN A 115 22.61 61.59 -6.68
C GLN A 115 22.22 60.52 -5.66
N GLN A 116 21.90 60.91 -4.42
CA GLN A 116 21.43 59.98 -3.39
C GLN A 116 20.08 59.35 -3.76
N GLU A 117 19.16 60.13 -4.33
CA GLU A 117 17.87 59.62 -4.78
C GLU A 117 18.05 58.62 -5.94
N MET A 118 18.92 58.92 -6.90
CA MET A 118 19.24 58.02 -8.01
C MET A 118 19.91 56.73 -7.54
N ALA A 119 20.87 56.82 -6.61
CA ALA A 119 21.51 55.66 -5.99
C ALA A 119 20.49 54.79 -5.24
N ARG A 120 19.58 55.40 -4.48
CA ARG A 120 18.51 54.68 -3.77
C ARG A 120 17.55 53.98 -4.74
N ARG A 121 17.17 54.63 -5.84
CA ARG A 121 16.32 54.02 -6.88
C ARG A 121 17.02 52.84 -7.55
N GLU A 122 18.32 52.94 -7.82
CA GLU A 122 19.10 51.86 -8.41
C GLU A 122 19.25 50.67 -7.44
N GLU A 123 19.50 50.92 -6.16
CA GLU A 123 19.56 49.87 -5.13
C GLU A 123 18.22 49.13 -4.98
N LEU A 124 17.10 49.86 -5.03
CA LEU A 124 15.76 49.25 -5.02
C LEU A 124 15.56 48.35 -6.23
N ARG A 125 15.91 48.82 -7.44
CA ARG A 125 15.82 48.02 -8.67
C ARG A 125 16.66 46.74 -8.59
N ARG A 126 17.93 46.85 -8.18
CA ARG A 126 18.81 45.67 -7.99
C ARG A 126 18.24 44.70 -6.97
N ARG A 127 17.69 45.20 -5.87
CA ARG A 127 17.08 44.36 -4.83
C ARG A 127 15.83 43.61 -5.34
N ASP A 128 15.03 44.26 -6.17
CA ASP A 128 13.83 43.64 -6.73
C ASP A 128 14.17 42.65 -7.85
N GLU A 129 15.18 42.93 -8.69
CA GLU A 129 15.73 41.99 -9.66
C GLU A 129 16.23 40.70 -8.96
N ILE A 130 17.00 40.83 -7.87
CA ILE A 130 17.47 39.67 -7.09
C ILE A 130 16.30 38.86 -6.52
N LYS A 131 15.24 39.51 -6.02
CA LYS A 131 14.04 38.82 -5.53
C LYS A 131 13.29 38.10 -6.65
N GLU A 132 13.15 38.73 -7.80
CA GLU A 132 12.49 38.14 -8.96
C GLU A 132 13.26 36.92 -9.49
N GLU A 133 14.59 37.01 -9.57
CA GLU A 133 15.43 35.88 -9.95
C GLU A 133 15.32 34.72 -8.95
N ALA A 134 15.36 35.02 -7.64
CA ALA A 134 15.17 34.01 -6.60
C ALA A 134 13.79 33.34 -6.70
N TYR A 135 12.74 34.13 -6.97
CA TYR A 135 11.39 33.60 -7.16
C TYR A 135 11.27 32.75 -8.43
N ARG A 136 11.88 33.16 -9.55
CA ARG A 136 11.94 32.37 -10.79
C ARG A 136 12.67 31.05 -10.59
N LYS A 137 13.84 31.07 -9.92
CA LYS A 137 14.61 29.85 -9.60
C LYS A 137 13.81 28.90 -8.70
N ARG A 138 13.12 29.43 -7.68
CA ARG A 138 12.28 28.62 -6.78
C ARG A 138 11.11 27.98 -7.53
N ARG A 139 10.41 28.73 -8.38
CA ARG A 139 9.31 28.20 -9.20
C ARG A 139 9.80 27.14 -10.18
N ALA A 140 10.96 27.35 -10.81
CA ALA A 140 11.54 26.37 -11.73
C ALA A 140 11.96 25.07 -11.01
N PHE A 141 12.46 25.18 -9.78
CA PHE A 141 12.79 24.02 -8.96
C PHE A 141 11.54 23.26 -8.51
N GLU A 142 10.52 23.97 -8.03
CA GLU A 142 9.23 23.39 -7.61
C GLU A 142 8.53 22.68 -8.78
N ALA A 143 8.51 23.28 -9.97
CA ALA A 143 7.94 22.65 -11.17
C ALA A 143 8.72 21.41 -11.65
N LYS A 144 10.03 21.32 -11.37
CA LYS A 144 10.80 20.10 -11.65
C LYS A 144 10.48 19.01 -10.65
N LEU A 145 10.36 19.36 -9.38
CA LEU A 145 10.04 18.43 -8.31
C LEU A 145 8.63 17.84 -8.47
N GLU A 146 7.65 18.67 -8.85
CA GLU A 146 6.28 18.23 -9.13
C GLU A 146 6.24 17.23 -10.30
N LYS A 147 6.93 17.53 -11.41
CA LYS A 147 7.05 16.60 -12.54
C LYS A 147 7.72 15.28 -12.16
N GLU A 148 8.75 15.33 -11.33
CA GLU A 148 9.43 14.12 -10.85
C GLU A 148 8.52 13.29 -9.93
N PHE A 149 7.73 13.95 -9.09
CA PHE A 149 6.75 13.30 -8.23
C PHE A 149 5.63 12.64 -9.04
N ASP A 150 5.07 13.34 -10.03
CA ASP A 150 4.02 12.81 -10.91
C ASP A 150 4.50 11.59 -11.71
N LEU A 151 5.71 11.67 -12.29
CA LEU A 151 6.32 10.52 -12.99
C LEU A 151 6.52 9.32 -12.05
N LYS A 152 6.91 9.58 -10.81
CA LYS A 152 7.10 8.53 -9.81
C LYS A 152 5.76 7.92 -9.37
N GLU A 153 4.71 8.71 -9.21
CA GLU A 153 3.37 8.19 -8.93
C GLU A 153 2.80 7.37 -10.10
N GLU A 154 2.95 7.83 -11.33
CA GLU A 154 2.52 7.06 -12.51
C GLU A 154 3.27 5.74 -12.63
N SER A 155 4.59 5.72 -12.38
CA SER A 155 5.37 4.49 -12.40
C SER A 155 4.88 3.48 -11.35
N LYS A 156 4.61 3.94 -10.13
CA LYS A 156 4.07 3.10 -9.05
C LYS A 156 2.67 2.56 -9.37
N LYS A 157 1.80 3.38 -9.97
CA LYS A 157 0.45 2.95 -10.38
C LYS A 157 0.54 1.84 -11.43
N ARG A 158 1.42 1.99 -12.43
CA ARG A 158 1.66 0.96 -13.47
C ARG A 158 2.25 -0.32 -12.90
N GLU A 159 3.16 -0.23 -11.93
CA GLU A 159 3.69 -1.42 -11.25
C GLU A 159 2.62 -2.15 -10.45
N PHE A 160 1.77 -1.40 -9.74
CA PHE A 160 0.67 -1.98 -8.97
C PHE A 160 -0.39 -2.64 -9.86
N GLU A 161 -0.71 -2.03 -11.00
CA GLU A 161 -1.64 -2.61 -11.99
C GLU A 161 -1.08 -3.91 -12.58
N LYS A 162 0.21 -3.94 -12.96
CA LYS A 162 0.88 -5.17 -13.42
C LYS A 162 0.90 -6.26 -12.35
N GLN A 163 1.09 -5.90 -11.08
CA GLN A 163 1.04 -6.87 -9.98
C GLN A 163 -0.37 -7.42 -9.78
N LYS A 164 -1.40 -6.58 -9.89
CA LYS A 164 -2.80 -7.02 -9.85
C LYS A 164 -3.12 -8.00 -10.99
N ASP A 165 -2.74 -7.66 -12.21
CA ASP A 165 -2.97 -8.53 -13.37
C ASP A 165 -2.27 -9.89 -13.21
N GLN A 166 -1.05 -9.89 -12.63
CA GLN A 166 -0.34 -11.13 -12.31
C GLN A 166 -1.07 -11.94 -11.22
N VAL A 167 -1.49 -11.30 -10.14
CA VAL A 167 -2.25 -11.96 -9.07
C VAL A 167 -3.56 -12.53 -9.61
N ASP A 168 -4.27 -11.80 -10.45
CA ASP A 168 -5.52 -12.25 -11.06
C ASP A 168 -5.29 -13.40 -12.04
N SER A 169 -4.21 -13.36 -12.82
CA SER A 169 -3.80 -14.48 -13.68
C SER A 169 -3.50 -15.74 -12.86
N TRP A 170 -2.74 -15.61 -11.76
CA TRP A 170 -2.42 -16.71 -10.87
C TRP A 170 -3.67 -17.25 -10.16
N ASN A 171 -4.56 -16.36 -9.71
CA ASN A 171 -5.84 -16.72 -9.11
C ASN A 171 -6.74 -17.44 -10.12
N ASN A 172 -6.76 -17.02 -11.38
CA ASN A 172 -7.55 -17.69 -12.42
C ASN A 172 -6.99 -19.08 -12.76
N MET A 173 -5.66 -19.22 -12.86
CA MET A 173 -5.01 -20.54 -13.01
C MET A 173 -5.25 -21.47 -11.82
N TYR A 174 -5.37 -20.91 -10.62
CA TYR A 174 -5.72 -21.68 -9.42
C TYR A 174 -7.21 -22.01 -9.35
N SER A 175 -8.08 -21.08 -9.76
CA SER A 175 -9.53 -21.26 -9.75
C SER A 175 -10.00 -22.25 -10.81
N THR A 176 -9.33 -22.33 -11.97
CA THR A 176 -9.62 -23.35 -12.99
C THR A 176 -9.23 -24.77 -12.54
N LYS A 177 -8.35 -24.92 -11.54
CA LYS A 177 -8.08 -26.20 -10.85
C LYS A 177 -9.06 -26.53 -9.73
N LYS A 178 -9.89 -25.57 -9.30
CA LYS A 178 -11.07 -25.86 -8.47
C LYS A 178 -12.19 -26.35 -9.39
N THR A 179 -12.01 -27.57 -9.89
CA THR A 179 -13.11 -28.43 -10.32
C THR A 179 -14.26 -28.28 -9.32
N THR A 180 -15.42 -27.93 -9.82
CA THR A 180 -16.67 -27.71 -9.10
C THR A 180 -16.85 -28.80 -8.05
N VAL A 181 -17.20 -28.43 -6.82
CA VAL A 181 -17.34 -29.37 -5.68
C VAL A 181 -18.24 -30.56 -6.04
N ALA A 182 -19.24 -30.36 -6.91
CA ALA A 182 -20.10 -31.42 -7.44
C ALA A 182 -19.34 -32.47 -8.28
N GLU A 183 -18.49 -32.06 -9.22
CA GLU A 183 -17.66 -33.00 -10.01
C GLU A 183 -16.62 -33.70 -9.15
N ARG A 184 -16.11 -33.03 -8.10
CA ARG A 184 -15.19 -33.67 -7.14
C ARG A 184 -15.89 -34.76 -6.32
N THR A 185 -17.15 -34.55 -5.95
CA THR A 185 -17.92 -35.56 -5.20
C THR A 185 -18.32 -36.76 -6.05
N GLU A 186 -18.63 -36.56 -7.34
CA GLU A 186 -18.96 -37.68 -8.24
C GLU A 186 -17.73 -38.52 -8.56
N LYS A 187 -16.61 -37.89 -8.90
CA LYS A 187 -15.34 -38.61 -9.11
C LYS A 187 -14.86 -39.34 -7.86
N SER A 188 -15.10 -38.76 -6.68
CA SER A 188 -14.78 -39.42 -5.40
C SER A 188 -15.61 -40.68 -5.17
N LYS A 189 -16.89 -40.68 -5.54
CA LYS A 189 -17.76 -41.87 -5.44
C LYS A 189 -17.33 -42.94 -6.44
N GLU A 190 -17.12 -42.57 -7.70
CA GLU A 190 -16.64 -43.51 -8.73
C GLU A 190 -15.30 -44.14 -8.35
N SER A 191 -14.37 -43.34 -7.80
CA SER A 191 -13.08 -43.87 -7.33
C SER A 191 -13.24 -44.83 -6.15
N ARG A 192 -14.22 -44.60 -5.27
CA ARG A 192 -14.48 -45.48 -4.12
C ARG A 192 -15.06 -46.82 -4.57
N ASP A 193 -16.04 -46.79 -5.47
CA ASP A 193 -16.66 -48.00 -6.01
C ASP A 193 -15.63 -48.87 -6.74
N ALA A 194 -14.72 -48.24 -7.51
CA ALA A 194 -13.62 -48.93 -8.18
C ALA A 194 -12.61 -49.56 -7.20
N VAL A 195 -12.30 -48.88 -6.08
CA VAL A 195 -11.46 -49.45 -5.01
C VAL A 195 -12.15 -50.66 -4.37
N GLU A 196 -13.44 -50.57 -4.08
CA GLU A 196 -14.20 -51.67 -3.47
C GLU A 196 -14.26 -52.91 -4.39
N GLU A 197 -14.47 -52.71 -5.69
CA GLU A 197 -14.46 -53.81 -6.66
C GLU A 197 -13.07 -54.46 -6.76
N PHE A 198 -12.00 -53.67 -6.78
CA PHE A 198 -10.63 -54.18 -6.80
C PHE A 198 -10.27 -54.97 -5.54
N VAL A 199 -10.71 -54.50 -4.37
CA VAL A 199 -10.55 -55.17 -3.07
C VAL A 199 -11.26 -56.53 -3.07
N LYS A 200 -12.47 -56.62 -3.63
CA LYS A 200 -13.23 -57.88 -3.69
C LYS A 200 -12.55 -58.93 -4.59
N LEU A 201 -11.88 -58.49 -5.66
CA LEU A 201 -11.16 -59.38 -6.57
C LEU A 201 -9.85 -59.91 -5.95
N HIS A 202 -9.19 -59.11 -5.11
CA HIS A 202 -7.90 -59.45 -4.51
C HIS A 202 -8.02 -59.64 -2.99
N LYS A 203 -8.00 -60.89 -2.50
CA LYS A 203 -8.09 -61.20 -1.06
C LYS A 203 -7.01 -60.50 -0.21
N THR A 204 -5.81 -60.28 -0.74
CA THR A 204 -4.70 -59.56 -0.08
C THR A 204 -4.31 -58.35 -0.90
N ILE A 205 -4.21 -57.19 -0.25
CA ILE A 205 -4.15 -55.91 -0.95
C ILE A 205 -3.05 -55.04 -0.37
N HIS A 206 -2.29 -54.41 -1.26
CA HIS A 206 -1.34 -53.35 -0.94
C HIS A 206 -1.85 -52.00 -1.43
N VAL A 207 -1.75 -50.97 -0.60
CA VAL A 207 -2.20 -49.60 -0.96
C VAL A 207 -1.54 -49.12 -2.26
N ASP A 208 -0.24 -49.40 -2.43
CA ASP A 208 0.51 -49.05 -3.63
C ASP A 208 -0.02 -49.76 -4.88
N GLN A 209 -0.44 -51.02 -4.77
CA GLN A 209 -0.98 -51.77 -5.90
C GLN A 209 -2.33 -51.20 -6.35
N ILE A 210 -3.18 -50.79 -5.42
CA ILE A 210 -4.45 -50.12 -5.74
C ILE A 210 -4.19 -48.77 -6.42
N SER A 211 -3.27 -47.97 -5.86
CA SER A 211 -2.90 -46.67 -6.41
C SER A 211 -2.37 -46.81 -7.85
N MET A 212 -1.56 -47.83 -8.12
CA MET A 212 -1.06 -48.11 -9.47
C MET A 212 -2.14 -48.63 -10.42
N ALA A 213 -3.05 -49.50 -9.95
CA ALA A 213 -4.08 -50.09 -10.79
C ALA A 213 -5.17 -49.10 -11.19
N LEU A 214 -5.51 -48.16 -10.31
CA LEU A 214 -6.59 -47.18 -10.51
C LEU A 214 -6.07 -45.78 -10.89
N GLU A 215 -4.74 -45.60 -10.97
CA GLU A 215 -4.08 -44.31 -11.20
C GLU A 215 -4.52 -43.21 -10.20
N LEU A 216 -4.87 -43.63 -8.98
CA LEU A 216 -5.31 -42.74 -7.90
C LEU A 216 -4.14 -42.33 -7.00
N SER A 217 -4.26 -41.17 -6.37
CA SER A 217 -3.31 -40.76 -5.32
C SER A 217 -3.39 -41.73 -4.14
N ILE A 218 -2.23 -42.09 -3.55
CA ILE A 218 -2.15 -42.93 -2.35
C ILE A 218 -3.02 -42.38 -1.21
N LEU A 219 -3.11 -41.05 -1.09
CA LEU A 219 -3.95 -40.40 -0.08
C LEU A 219 -5.45 -40.65 -0.31
N ASP A 220 -5.88 -40.61 -1.56
CA ASP A 220 -7.29 -40.83 -1.92
C ASP A 220 -7.65 -42.30 -1.68
N VAL A 221 -6.79 -43.24 -2.09
CA VAL A 221 -6.93 -44.67 -1.80
C VAL A 221 -6.98 -44.93 -0.30
N GLN A 222 -6.09 -44.32 0.48
CA GLN A 222 -6.05 -44.48 1.93
C GLN A 222 -7.33 -43.96 2.60
N SER A 223 -7.90 -42.86 2.10
CA SER A 223 -9.18 -42.35 2.59
C SER A 223 -10.32 -43.34 2.32
N SER A 224 -10.41 -43.90 1.11
CA SER A 224 -11.41 -44.92 0.76
C SER A 224 -11.25 -46.21 1.58
N ILE A 225 -10.02 -46.67 1.82
CA ILE A 225 -9.76 -47.84 2.66
C ILE A 225 -10.19 -47.58 4.12
N THR A 226 -9.94 -46.38 4.64
CA THR A 226 -10.36 -46.02 6.01
C THR A 226 -11.89 -46.11 6.13
N GLU A 227 -12.61 -45.62 5.14
CA GLU A 227 -14.08 -45.73 5.09
C GLU A 227 -14.56 -47.18 4.94
N LEU A 228 -13.85 -48.03 4.19
CA LEU A 228 -14.15 -49.47 4.07
C LEU A 228 -13.78 -50.26 5.33
N GLN A 229 -12.86 -49.74 6.15
CA GLN A 229 -12.55 -50.29 7.46
C GLN A 229 -13.67 -50.01 8.46
N GLU A 230 -14.30 -48.82 8.40
CA GLU A 230 -15.45 -48.47 9.23
C GLU A 230 -16.66 -49.38 8.99
N THR A 231 -16.84 -49.86 7.75
CA THR A 231 -17.88 -50.83 7.39
C THR A 231 -17.48 -52.28 7.66
N ASN A 232 -16.33 -52.53 8.31
CA ASN A 232 -15.76 -53.86 8.59
C ASN A 232 -15.56 -54.76 7.36
N ALA A 233 -15.52 -54.20 6.15
CA ALA A 233 -15.28 -54.98 4.93
C ALA A 233 -13.81 -55.40 4.79
N ILE A 234 -12.89 -54.63 5.37
CA ILE A 234 -11.44 -54.82 5.23
C ILE A 234 -10.77 -54.78 6.60
N ILE A 235 -9.85 -55.72 6.84
CA ILE A 235 -9.10 -55.81 8.10
C ILE A 235 -7.62 -55.46 7.87
N PRO A 236 -7.03 -54.53 8.63
CA PRO A 236 -5.60 -54.23 8.55
C PRO A 236 -4.76 -55.36 9.17
N ILE A 237 -3.65 -55.72 8.52
CA ILE A 237 -2.69 -56.69 9.07
C ILE A 237 -1.86 -55.99 10.15
N THR A 238 -1.95 -56.45 11.40
CA THR A 238 -1.37 -55.76 12.57
C THR A 238 0.14 -55.49 12.48
N LYS A 239 0.88 -56.26 11.67
CA LYS A 239 2.33 -56.10 11.49
C LYS A 239 2.72 -55.22 10.29
N GLN A 240 1.81 -54.92 9.37
CA GLN A 240 2.10 -54.27 8.10
C GLN A 240 1.08 -53.14 7.85
N ARG A 241 1.54 -51.89 7.96
CA ARG A 241 0.68 -50.68 7.96
C ARG A 241 0.03 -50.38 6.60
N ASP A 242 0.48 -51.06 5.55
CA ASP A 242 0.14 -50.85 4.14
C ASP A 242 -0.57 -52.07 3.53
N ARG A 243 -0.91 -53.07 4.35
CA ARG A 243 -1.51 -54.32 3.91
C ARG A 243 -2.83 -54.61 4.59
N TYR A 244 -3.75 -55.03 3.74
CA TYR A 244 -5.13 -55.25 4.09
C TYR A 244 -5.60 -56.59 3.53
N ILE A 245 -6.52 -57.21 4.26
CA ILE A 245 -7.19 -58.45 3.83
C ILE A 245 -8.67 -58.17 3.74
N TYR A 246 -9.26 -58.56 2.61
CA TYR A 246 -10.71 -58.60 2.46
C TYR A 246 -11.22 -59.96 2.93
N LEU A 247 -12.25 -59.94 3.79
CA LEU A 247 -12.93 -61.13 4.28
C LEU A 247 -14.43 -60.94 4.06
N SER A 248 -15.06 -61.90 3.39
CA SER A 248 -16.51 -61.91 3.25
C SER A 248 -17.21 -62.26 4.57
N GLU A 249 -18.47 -61.85 4.74
CA GLU A 249 -19.26 -62.17 5.94
C GLU A 249 -19.33 -63.68 6.21
N VAL A 250 -19.45 -64.48 5.16
CA VAL A 250 -19.47 -65.95 5.25
C VAL A 250 -18.15 -66.51 5.80
N GLU A 251 -17.03 -65.95 5.36
CA GLU A 251 -15.69 -66.33 5.85
C GLU A 251 -15.48 -65.91 7.30
N ILE A 252 -15.99 -64.74 7.70
CA ILE A 252 -15.96 -64.29 9.09
C ILE A 252 -16.76 -65.26 9.98
N ASP A 253 -17.97 -65.65 9.56
CA ASP A 253 -18.80 -66.61 10.31
C ASP A 253 -18.13 -67.99 10.44
N GLN A 254 -17.45 -68.45 9.40
CA GLN A 254 -16.65 -69.68 9.45
C GLN A 254 -15.50 -69.57 10.45
N ILE A 255 -14.80 -68.43 10.50
CA ILE A 255 -13.75 -68.18 11.49
C ILE A 255 -14.35 -68.15 12.90
N VAL A 256 -15.48 -67.47 13.11
CA VAL A 256 -16.14 -67.35 14.42
C VAL A 256 -16.61 -68.71 14.94
N THR A 257 -17.22 -69.53 14.08
CA THR A 257 -17.63 -70.90 14.42
C THR A 257 -16.44 -71.79 14.77
N LEU A 258 -15.33 -71.67 14.04
CA LEU A 258 -14.08 -72.38 14.37
C LEU A 258 -13.49 -71.93 15.71
N ILE A 259 -13.51 -70.64 16.01
CA ILE A 259 -12.98 -70.10 17.27
C ILE A 259 -13.84 -70.62 18.42
N SER A 260 -15.16 -70.66 18.23
CA SER A 260 -16.11 -71.15 19.22
C SER A 260 -15.91 -72.65 19.51
N GLN A 261 -15.55 -73.45 18.50
CA GLN A 261 -15.35 -74.90 18.66
C GLN A 261 -13.99 -75.27 19.25
N HIS A 262 -12.91 -74.59 18.85
CA HIS A 262 -11.53 -75.00 19.16
C HIS A 262 -10.82 -74.06 20.14
N GLY A 263 -11.37 -72.88 20.42
CA GLY A 263 -10.81 -71.86 21.32
C GLY A 263 -9.56 -71.19 20.75
N ARG A 264 -8.45 -71.93 20.66
CA ARG A 264 -7.19 -71.48 20.06
C ARG A 264 -6.98 -72.19 18.74
N ILE A 265 -6.88 -71.42 17.67
CA ILE A 265 -6.72 -71.96 16.31
C ILE A 265 -5.32 -71.64 15.81
N SER A 266 -4.70 -72.62 15.15
CA SER A 266 -3.46 -72.42 14.40
C SER A 266 -3.75 -71.76 13.05
N LEU A 267 -2.82 -70.92 12.56
CA LEU A 267 -2.93 -70.29 11.24
C LEU A 267 -3.17 -71.30 10.10
N ALA A 268 -2.58 -72.50 10.18
CA ALA A 268 -2.76 -73.55 9.19
C ALA A 268 -4.22 -74.04 9.09
N SER A 269 -4.92 -74.13 10.23
CA SER A 269 -6.32 -74.53 10.27
C SER A 269 -7.23 -73.47 9.65
N ILE A 270 -6.92 -72.18 9.88
CA ILE A 270 -7.63 -71.05 9.28
C ILE A 270 -7.40 -71.01 7.76
N ALA A 271 -6.15 -71.19 7.32
CA ALA A 271 -5.80 -71.19 5.90
C ALA A 271 -6.51 -72.29 5.10
N LYS A 272 -6.66 -73.48 5.70
CA LYS A 272 -7.37 -74.62 5.08
C LYS A 272 -8.86 -74.36 4.91
N VAL A 273 -9.47 -73.58 5.80
CA VAL A 273 -10.91 -73.29 5.76
C VAL A 273 -11.22 -72.14 4.81
N LEU A 274 -10.36 -71.13 4.78
CA LEU A 274 -10.52 -69.93 3.95
C LEU A 274 -10.02 -70.11 2.50
N ASP A 275 -9.59 -71.33 2.15
CA ASP A 275 -9.08 -71.73 0.83
C ASP A 275 -8.13 -70.67 0.24
N PHE A 276 -7.15 -70.24 1.05
CA PHE A 276 -6.15 -69.29 0.60
C PHE A 276 -5.20 -69.96 -0.40
N PRO A 277 -5.11 -69.48 -1.66
CA PRO A 277 -4.16 -70.02 -2.60
C PRO A 277 -2.74 -69.59 -2.19
N GLY A 278 -2.00 -70.50 -1.57
CA GLY A 278 -0.57 -70.35 -1.29
C GLY A 278 -0.23 -69.62 0.01
N MET A 279 -0.19 -70.39 1.11
CA MET A 279 0.85 -70.21 2.13
C MET A 279 1.84 -71.37 2.02
#